data_AF-A0A2G1LSD2-F1
#
_entry.id   AF-A0A2G1LSD2-F1
#
_cell.length_a   1.000
_cell.length_b   1.000
_cell.length_c   1.000
_cell.angle_alpha   90.00
_cell.angle_beta   90.00
_cell.angle_gamma   90.00
#
_symmetry.space_group_name_H-M   'P 1'
#
loop_
_entity.id
_entity.type
_entity.pdbx_description
1 polymer ?
#
loop_
_entity_poly.entity_id
_entity_poly.type
_entity_poly.pdbx_seq_one_letter_code
_entity_poly.pdbx_strand_id
1 'polypeptide(L)'
;MSKPTDHPLHSGIMTVAAAIQLAEKSADSGIVSTAELIIATIRVQEDQGLPPGIAEPALAKLRRAIDAHMESRTAIVEAHAEYGRIAKRFGATPESFGPTWPCQQAKAPSAPVATLAAAA
;
A
#
# COMPACT_ATOMS: atom_id res chain seq x y z
N MET A 1 26.98 -4.48 -23.51
CA MET A 1 26.36 -5.18 -22.37
C MET A 1 25.24 -6.03 -22.92
N SER A 2 25.15 -7.30 -22.54
CA SER A 2 24.03 -8.18 -22.88
C SER A 2 22.71 -7.57 -22.41
N LYS A 3 21.58 -7.90 -23.05
CA LYS A 3 20.29 -7.32 -22.68
C LYS A 3 19.98 -7.68 -21.22
N PRO A 4 19.28 -6.83 -20.45
CA PRO A 4 18.93 -7.14 -19.06
C PRO A 4 18.17 -8.45 -18.88
N THR A 5 17.39 -8.84 -19.90
CA THR A 5 16.69 -10.12 -20.00
C THR A 5 17.62 -11.33 -20.00
N ASP A 6 18.90 -11.13 -20.33
CA ASP A 6 19.91 -12.18 -20.42
C ASP A 6 20.52 -12.48 -19.03
N HIS A 7 20.17 -11.71 -18.00
CA HIS A 7 20.61 -11.97 -16.64
C HIS A 7 19.92 -13.24 -16.10
N PRO A 8 20.66 -14.22 -15.54
CA PRO A 8 20.09 -15.52 -15.15
C PRO A 8 19.00 -15.43 -14.08
N LEU A 9 18.99 -14.35 -13.29
CA LEU A 9 17.98 -14.09 -12.26
C LEU A 9 16.88 -13.11 -12.71
N HIS A 10 16.89 -12.66 -13.96
CA HIS A 10 15.96 -11.62 -14.44
C HIS A 10 14.50 -12.00 -14.20
N SER A 11 14.09 -13.20 -14.62
CA SER A 11 12.71 -13.69 -14.44
C SER A 11 12.31 -13.74 -12.97
N GLY A 12 13.15 -14.31 -12.11
CA GLY A 12 12.89 -14.41 -10.67
C GLY A 12 12.75 -13.05 -9.99
N ILE A 13 13.62 -12.09 -10.34
CA ILE A 13 13.56 -10.72 -9.81
C ILE A 13 12.24 -10.04 -10.22
N MET A 14 11.83 -10.18 -11.49
CA MET A 14 10.59 -9.58 -11.98
C MET A 14 9.35 -10.25 -11.38
N THR A 15 9.37 -11.56 -11.13
CA THR A 15 8.29 -12.26 -10.42
C THR A 15 8.10 -11.72 -9.01
N VAL A 16 9.18 -11.54 -8.26
CA VAL A 16 9.12 -11.01 -6.89
C VAL A 16 8.64 -9.55 -6.90
N ALA A 17 9.14 -8.72 -7.81
CA ALA A 17 8.71 -7.32 -7.94
C ALA A 17 7.19 -7.21 -8.20
N ALA A 18 6.64 -8.03 -9.10
CA ALA A 18 5.20 -8.05 -9.37
C ALA A 18 4.38 -8.52 -8.15
N ALA A 19 4.87 -9.52 -7.40
CA ALA A 19 4.19 -10.03 -6.22
C ALA A 19 4.13 -8.99 -5.09
N ILE A 20 5.19 -8.20 -4.91
CA ILE A 20 5.24 -7.12 -3.91
C ILE A 20 4.21 -6.04 -4.24
N GLN A 21 4.15 -5.57 -5.49
CA GLN A 21 3.19 -4.55 -5.90
C GLN A 21 1.74 -5.02 -5.70
N LEU A 22 1.48 -6.30 -5.96
CA LEU A 22 0.18 -6.90 -5.69
C LEU A 22 -0.14 -6.91 -4.19
N ALA A 23 0.85 -7.24 -3.34
CA ALA A 23 0.68 -7.25 -1.89
C ALA A 23 0.43 -5.83 -1.32
N GLU A 24 1.17 -4.81 -1.80
CA GLU A 24 0.95 -3.41 -1.44
C GLU A 24 -0.47 -2.96 -1.78
N LYS A 25 -0.91 -3.22 -3.03
CA LYS A 25 -2.28 -2.91 -3.47
C LYS A 25 -3.34 -3.66 -2.66
N SER A 26 -3.06 -4.90 -2.26
CA SER A 26 -3.97 -5.67 -1.41
C SER A 26 -4.12 -5.05 -0.02
N ALA A 27 -3.04 -4.54 0.57
CA ALA A 27 -3.10 -3.84 1.85
C ALA A 27 -3.93 -2.55 1.74
N ASP A 28 -3.69 -1.75 0.70
CA ASP A 28 -4.48 -0.54 0.41
C ASP A 28 -5.98 -0.85 0.22
N SER A 29 -6.29 -1.92 -0.53
CA SER A 29 -7.68 -2.35 -0.74
C SER A 29 -8.36 -2.75 0.57
N GLY A 30 -7.63 -3.43 1.46
CA GLY A 30 -8.14 -3.82 2.78
C GLY A 30 -8.47 -2.63 3.68
N ILE A 31 -7.63 -1.58 3.65
CA ILE A 31 -7.90 -0.32 4.37
C ILE A 31 -9.21 0.31 3.87
N VAL A 32 -9.34 0.46 2.54
CA VAL A 32 -10.52 1.08 1.92
C VAL A 32 -11.79 0.30 2.25
N SER A 33 -11.82 -1.00 1.99
CA SER A 33 -13.01 -1.82 2.23
C SER A 33 -13.41 -1.88 3.71
N THR A 34 -12.44 -1.86 4.63
CA THR A 34 -12.73 -1.83 6.07
C THR A 34 -13.30 -0.47 6.49
N ALA A 35 -12.76 0.63 5.95
CA ALA A 35 -13.29 1.97 6.21
C ALA A 35 -14.72 2.14 5.67
N GLU A 36 -15.01 1.61 4.47
CA GLU A 36 -16.36 1.59 3.90
C GLU A 36 -17.35 0.82 4.78
N LEU A 37 -16.93 -0.31 5.37
CA LEU A 37 -17.75 -1.07 6.31
C LEU A 37 -18.05 -0.30 7.61
N ILE A 38 -17.06 0.42 8.15
CA ILE A 38 -17.26 1.31 9.30
C ILE A 38 -18.31 2.39 8.98
N ILE A 39 -18.18 3.05 7.83
CA ILE A 39 -19.10 4.10 7.38
C ILE A 39 -20.51 3.53 7.22
N ALA A 40 -20.66 2.37 6.56
CA ALA A 40 -21.96 1.73 6.38
C ALA A 40 -22.60 1.36 7.72
N THR A 41 -21.81 0.87 8.68
CA THR A 41 -22.28 0.51 10.02
C THR A 41 -22.86 1.72 10.76
N ILE A 42 -22.13 2.86 10.75
CA ILE A 42 -22.57 4.09 11.42
C ILE A 42 -23.82 4.65 10.75
N ARG A 43 -23.86 4.70 9.41
CA ARG A 43 -25.02 5.20 8.66
C ARG A 43 -26.28 4.39 8.94
N VAL A 44 -26.19 3.05 8.92
CA VAL A 44 -27.33 2.20 9.26
C VAL A 44 -27.79 2.43 10.69
N GLN A 45 -26.87 2.62 11.63
CA GLN A 45 -27.21 2.94 13.02
C GLN A 45 -28.01 4.25 13.11
N GLU A 46 -27.57 5.30 12.42
CA GLU A 46 -28.23 6.61 12.36
C GLU A 46 -29.60 6.53 11.68
N ASP A 47 -29.66 5.91 10.50
CA ASP A 47 -30.88 5.77 9.69
C ASP A 47 -31.99 5.00 10.43
N GLN A 48 -31.61 4.07 11.31
CA GLN A 48 -32.53 3.28 12.11
C GLN A 48 -32.82 3.88 13.49
N GLY A 49 -32.24 5.04 13.83
CA GLY A 49 -32.42 5.68 15.14
C GLY A 49 -31.92 4.82 16.31
N LEU A 50 -30.90 3.99 16.08
CA LEU A 50 -30.38 3.07 17.09
C LEU A 50 -29.45 3.80 18.08
N PRO A 51 -29.31 3.31 19.33
CA PRO A 51 -28.42 3.91 20.31
C PRO A 51 -26.96 3.95 19.83
N PRO A 52 -26.21 5.05 20.09
CA PRO A 52 -24.83 5.22 19.60
C PRO A 52 -23.84 4.09 19.91
N GLY A 53 -24.03 3.41 21.04
CA GLY A 53 -23.12 2.36 21.51
C GLY A 53 -23.45 0.95 21.02
N ILE A 54 -24.53 0.76 20.24
CA ILE A 54 -24.99 -0.59 19.87
C ILE A 54 -23.98 -1.34 18.99
N ALA A 55 -23.29 -0.63 18.10
CA ALA A 55 -22.30 -1.20 17.19
C ALA A 55 -20.86 -1.13 17.73
N GLU A 56 -20.64 -0.52 18.90
CA GLU A 56 -19.30 -0.28 19.45
C GLU A 56 -18.41 -1.54 19.49
N PRO A 57 -18.90 -2.73 19.92
CA PRO A 57 -18.07 -3.94 19.93
C PRO A 57 -17.65 -4.41 18.53
N ALA A 58 -18.41 -4.08 17.48
CA ALA A 58 -18.07 -4.38 16.10
C ALA A 58 -17.11 -3.33 15.55
N LEU A 59 -17.38 -2.04 15.75
CA LEU A 59 -16.50 -0.93 15.36
C LEU A 59 -15.10 -1.07 15.97
N ALA A 60 -15.00 -1.51 17.22
CA ALA A 60 -13.71 -1.78 17.86
C ALA A 60 -12.90 -2.89 17.15
N LYS A 61 -13.55 -3.91 16.57
CA LYS A 61 -12.88 -4.96 15.79
C LYS A 61 -12.47 -4.44 14.40
N LEU A 62 -13.31 -3.62 13.78
CA LEU A 62 -13.00 -3.00 12.48
C LEU A 62 -11.83 -2.02 12.59
N ARG A 63 -11.73 -1.27 13.69
CA ARG A 63 -10.54 -0.47 13.99
C ARG A 63 -9.27 -1.34 14.01
N ARG A 64 -9.29 -2.47 14.72
CA ARG A 64 -8.14 -3.39 14.76
C ARG A 64 -7.80 -3.97 13.37
N ALA A 65 -8.79 -4.18 12.51
CA ALA A 65 -8.55 -4.61 11.14
C ALA A 65 -7.86 -3.53 10.30
N ILE A 66 -8.25 -2.26 10.44
CA ILE A 66 -7.53 -1.13 9.82
C ILE A 66 -6.09 -1.07 10.32
N ASP A 67 -5.88 -1.14 11.63
CA ASP A 67 -4.54 -1.11 12.22
C ASP A 67 -3.66 -2.23 11.63
N ALA A 68 -4.20 -3.46 11.52
CA ALA A 68 -3.49 -4.59 10.92
C ALA A 68 -3.18 -4.39 9.42
N HIS A 69 -4.09 -3.79 8.64
CA HIS A 69 -3.79 -3.46 7.24
C HIS A 69 -2.70 -2.38 7.11
N MET A 70 -2.70 -1.38 7.99
CA MET A 70 -1.68 -0.32 8.02
C MET A 70 -0.30 -0.85 8.43
N GLU A 71 -0.25 -1.74 9.41
CA GLU A 71 0.97 -2.46 9.82
C GLU A 71 1.49 -3.34 8.68
N SER A 72 0.60 -4.12 8.05
CA SER A 72 0.93 -4.96 6.90
C SER A 72 1.52 -4.13 5.76
N ARG A 73 0.89 -3.00 5.42
CA ARG A 73 1.38 -2.07 4.39
C ARG A 73 2.79 -1.58 4.68
N THR A 74 3.05 -1.17 5.92
CA THR A 74 4.39 -0.72 6.36
C THR A 74 5.42 -1.84 6.19
N ALA A 75 5.11 -3.04 6.71
CA ALA A 75 6.02 -4.19 6.63
C ALA A 75 6.30 -4.62 5.17
N ILE A 76 5.30 -4.58 4.30
CA ILE A 76 5.46 -4.90 2.87
C ILE A 76 6.37 -3.88 2.19
N VAL A 77 6.21 -2.58 2.46
CA VAL A 77 7.06 -1.53 1.90
C VAL A 77 8.51 -1.64 2.40
N GLU A 78 8.72 -2.01 3.66
CA GLU A 78 10.07 -2.27 4.19
C GLU A 78 10.71 -3.49 3.52
N ALA A 79 9.95 -4.58 3.37
CA ALA A 79 10.39 -5.77 2.65
C ALA A 79 10.71 -5.45 1.19
N HIS A 80 9.89 -4.62 0.54
CA HIS A 80 10.12 -4.13 -0.80
C HIS A 80 11.49 -3.47 -0.93
N ALA A 81 11.82 -2.55 -0.02
CA ALA A 81 13.12 -1.90 -0.01
C ALA A 81 14.28 -2.89 0.17
N GLU A 82 14.11 -3.93 0.99
CA GLU A 82 15.10 -5.00 1.15
C GLU A 82 15.27 -5.83 -0.11
N TYR A 83 14.19 -6.21 -0.80
CA TYR A 83 14.28 -6.91 -2.09
C TYR A 83 15.02 -6.08 -3.13
N GLY A 84 14.82 -4.75 -3.14
CA GLY A 84 15.63 -3.83 -3.96
C GLY A 84 17.13 -3.92 -3.62
N ARG A 85 17.50 -3.91 -2.34
CA ARG A 85 18.90 -4.07 -1.91
C ARG A 85 19.48 -5.43 -2.32
N ILE A 86 18.71 -6.52 -2.19
CA ILE A 86 19.13 -7.86 -2.58
C ILE A 86 19.35 -7.96 -4.08
N ALA A 87 18.41 -7.53 -4.91
CA ALA A 87 18.54 -7.61 -6.36
C ALA A 87 19.68 -6.70 -6.89
N LYS A 88 19.97 -5.57 -6.23
CA LYS A 88 21.18 -4.76 -6.53
C LYS A 88 22.48 -5.55 -6.34
N ARG A 89 22.57 -6.46 -5.36
CA ARG A 89 23.74 -7.34 -5.17
C ARG A 89 23.95 -8.31 -6.34
N PHE A 90 22.91 -8.57 -7.11
CA PHE A 90 22.95 -9.37 -8.33
C PHE A 90 23.11 -8.52 -9.60
N GLY A 91 23.48 -7.24 -9.48
CA GLY A 91 23.72 -6.37 -10.64
C GLY A 91 22.45 -5.82 -11.30
N ALA A 92 21.28 -5.97 -10.68
CA ALA A 92 20.08 -5.29 -11.15
C ALA A 92 20.19 -3.78 -10.91
N THR A 93 19.96 -3.00 -11.97
CA THR A 93 19.90 -1.53 -11.92
C THR A 93 18.60 -1.03 -12.54
N PRO A 94 18.15 0.20 -12.22
CA PRO A 94 16.97 0.79 -12.85
C PRO A 94 17.04 0.83 -14.40
N GLU A 95 18.24 1.09 -14.94
CA GLU A 95 18.50 1.15 -16.38
C GLU A 95 18.38 -0.21 -17.06
N SER A 96 18.62 -1.29 -16.30
CA SER A 96 18.58 -2.65 -16.81
C SER A 96 17.22 -3.31 -16.55
N PHE A 97 16.65 -3.19 -15.36
CA PHE A 97 15.44 -3.93 -14.97
C PHE A 97 14.14 -3.12 -15.14
N GLY A 98 14.25 -1.89 -15.64
CA GLY A 98 13.12 -1.06 -16.03
C GLY A 98 12.51 -0.24 -14.88
N PRO A 99 11.50 0.59 -15.17
CA PRO A 99 10.96 1.57 -14.24
C PRO A 99 10.24 0.93 -13.06
N THR A 100 9.79 -0.31 -13.21
CA THR A 100 9.08 -1.07 -12.17
C THR A 100 9.99 -1.60 -11.07
N TRP A 101 11.27 -1.16 -11.00
CA TRP A 101 12.26 -1.74 -10.09
C TRP A 101 13.01 -0.72 -9.18
N PRO A 102 13.15 -0.98 -7.86
CA PRO A 102 12.28 -1.87 -7.10
C PRO A 102 10.88 -1.24 -7.02
N CYS A 103 10.80 0.07 -6.84
CA CYS A 103 9.58 0.87 -7.03
C CYS A 103 9.72 1.80 -8.24
N GLN A 104 8.63 2.04 -8.96
CA GLN A 104 8.55 3.24 -9.80
C GLN A 104 8.81 4.47 -8.94
N GLN A 105 9.49 5.47 -9.52
CA GLN A 105 9.46 6.83 -8.99
C GLN A 105 8.01 7.12 -8.59
N ALA A 106 7.75 7.27 -7.28
CA ALA A 106 6.54 7.95 -6.86
C ALA A 106 6.58 9.26 -7.62
N LYS A 107 5.67 9.45 -8.58
CA LYS A 107 5.56 10.71 -9.32
C LYS A 107 5.52 11.77 -8.23
N ALA A 108 6.58 12.57 -8.11
CA ALA A 108 6.70 13.50 -7.00
C ALA A 108 5.38 14.27 -6.93
N PRO A 109 4.75 14.40 -5.75
CA PRO A 109 3.52 15.17 -5.64
C PRO A 109 3.78 16.53 -6.29
N SER A 110 2.97 16.87 -7.28
CA SER A 110 3.11 18.10 -8.03
C SER A 110 2.86 19.27 -7.07
N ALA A 111 3.94 19.82 -6.51
CA ALA A 111 3.98 20.95 -5.60
C ALA A 111 3.14 20.77 -4.30
N PRO A 112 3.50 21.46 -3.20
CA PRO A 112 2.64 21.51 -2.02
C PRO A 112 1.30 22.13 -2.42
N VAL A 113 0.20 21.45 -2.09
CA VAL A 113 -1.12 22.07 -2.02
C VAL A 113 -0.95 23.26 -1.08
N ALA A 114 -1.12 24.46 -1.63
CA ALA A 114 -1.10 25.68 -0.85
C ALA A 114 -1.99 25.47 0.37
N THR A 115 -1.38 25.65 1.54
CA THR A 115 -2.00 25.65 2.85
C THR A 115 -3.40 26.26 2.74
N LEU A 116 -4.43 25.54 3.21
CA LEU A 116 -5.70 26.18 3.50
C LEU A 116 -5.38 27.35 4.45
N ALA A 117 -5.34 28.55 3.90
CA ALA A 117 -5.34 29.75 4.69
C ALA A 117 -6.66 29.71 5.46
N ALA A 118 -6.55 29.59 6.78
CA ALA A 118 -7.63 29.91 7.69
C ALA A 118 -8.10 31.32 7.32
N ALA A 119 -9.26 31.41 6.69
CA ALA A 119 -10.01 32.65 6.59
C ALA A 119 -10.91 32.72 7.83
N ALA A 120 -10.76 33.83 8.53
CA ALA A 120 -11.43 34.26 9.75
C ALA A 120 -12.97 34.33 9.61
#